data_AF-A0A9X3HZ12-F1
#
_entry.id   AF-A0A9X3HZ12-F1
#
_cell.length_a   1.000
_cell.length_b   1.000
_cell.length_c   1.000
_cell.angle_alpha   90.00
_cell.angle_beta   90.00
_cell.angle_gamma   90.00
#
_symmetry.space_group_name_H-M   'P 1'
#
loop_
_entity.id
_entity.type
_entity.pdbx_description
1 polymer ?
#
loop_
_entity_poly.entity_id
_entity_poly.type
_entity_poly.pdbx_seq_one_letter_code
_entity_poly.pdbx_strand_id
1 'polypeptide(L)'
;MKIDLPYLSSILNVFLDAETAHITVSDFETNGIRIQSEHLPSLLDEKFLFHLQLALENSLISNQKLRSSDLGSIGIKMGANGHVVLTGTPIRLTQQGHDFATALANKEVLTRIKDELKDAPFKVIFDGSQKLLEHLMKKKLDALLG
;
A
#
# COMPACT_ATOMS: atom_id res chain seq x y z
N MET A 1 -5.63 -11.63 -9.86
CA MET A 1 -6.02 -10.23 -10.17
C MET A 1 -4.81 -9.50 -10.74
N LYS A 2 -4.99 -8.37 -11.44
CA LYS A 2 -3.87 -7.51 -11.85
C LYS A 2 -3.63 -6.44 -10.79
N ILE A 3 -2.41 -5.91 -10.73
CA ILE A 3 -2.09 -4.77 -9.86
C ILE A 3 -2.87 -3.55 -10.34
N ASP A 4 -3.75 -3.04 -9.48
CA ASP A 4 -4.45 -1.78 -9.65
C ASP A 4 -3.66 -0.70 -8.91
N LEU A 5 -2.85 0.05 -9.64
CA LEU A 5 -1.95 1.06 -9.08
C LEU A 5 -2.68 2.22 -8.38
N PRO A 6 -3.77 2.78 -8.94
CA PRO A 6 -4.61 3.72 -8.19
C PRO A 6 -5.12 3.14 -6.86
N TYR A 7 -5.58 1.90 -6.86
CA TYR A 7 -6.07 1.28 -5.63
C TYR A 7 -4.96 1.00 -4.61
N LEU A 8 -3.82 0.48 -5.07
CA LEU A 8 -2.64 0.31 -4.21
C LEU A 8 -2.17 1.64 -3.63
N SER A 9 -2.17 2.72 -4.43
CA SER A 9 -1.90 4.07 -3.93
C SER A 9 -2.88 4.48 -2.84
N SER A 10 -4.19 4.20 -3.00
CA SER A 10 -5.16 4.52 -1.94
C SER A 10 -4.89 3.77 -0.63
N ILE A 11 -4.50 2.47 -0.70
CA ILE A 11 -4.09 1.72 0.49
C ILE A 11 -2.88 2.37 1.17
N LEU A 12 -1.84 2.70 0.39
CA LEU A 12 -0.62 3.29 0.96
C LEU A 12 -0.85 4.70 1.50
N ASN A 13 -1.75 5.48 0.91
CA ASN A 13 -2.07 6.84 1.36
C ASN A 13 -2.73 6.85 2.74
N VAL A 14 -3.50 5.83 3.13
CA VAL A 14 -4.05 5.74 4.51
C VAL A 14 -2.95 5.85 5.56
N PHE A 15 -1.77 5.30 5.30
CA PHE A 15 -0.63 5.44 6.19
C PHE A 15 0.03 6.82 6.13
N LEU A 16 0.08 7.46 4.95
CA LEU A 16 0.67 8.79 4.79
C LEU A 16 -0.20 9.88 5.44
N ASP A 17 -1.52 9.71 5.38
CA ASP A 17 -2.50 10.65 5.90
C ASP A 17 -2.76 10.44 7.41
N ALA A 18 -2.22 9.37 8.00
CA ALA A 18 -2.37 9.09 9.42
C ALA A 18 -1.59 10.09 10.29
N GLU A 19 -2.23 10.60 11.35
CA GLU A 19 -1.58 11.48 12.34
C GLU A 19 -0.64 10.70 13.28
N THR A 20 -0.73 9.37 13.30
CA THR A 20 0.04 8.47 14.16
C THR A 20 0.99 7.60 13.36
N ALA A 21 2.09 7.18 14.00
CA ALA A 21 3.10 6.33 13.36
C ALA A 21 2.61 4.94 12.93
N HIS A 22 1.45 4.51 13.44
CA HIS A 22 0.83 3.23 13.14
C HIS A 22 -0.67 3.41 12.94
N ILE A 23 -1.24 2.56 12.08
CA ILE A 23 -2.68 2.34 11.92
C ILE A 23 -3.00 0.88 12.26
N THR A 24 -4.25 0.48 12.12
CA THR A 24 -4.75 -0.89 12.17
C THR A 24 -5.49 -1.22 10.87
N VAL A 25 -5.82 -2.49 10.65
CA VAL A 25 -6.58 -2.88 9.43
C VAL A 25 -7.97 -2.22 9.38
N SER A 26 -8.58 -1.92 10.53
CA SER A 26 -9.87 -1.23 10.57
C SER A 26 -9.81 0.21 10.05
N ASP A 27 -8.63 0.84 10.06
CA ASP A 27 -8.48 2.23 9.59
C ASP A 27 -8.62 2.36 8.07
N PHE A 28 -8.52 1.27 7.31
CA PHE A 28 -8.84 1.29 5.88
C PHE A 28 -10.34 1.55 5.64
N GLU A 29 -11.23 0.93 6.42
CA GLU A 29 -12.68 1.17 6.32
C GLU A 29 -13.05 2.61 6.67
N THR A 30 -12.45 3.17 7.74
CA THR A 30 -12.71 4.56 8.14
C THR A 30 -12.23 5.57 7.10
N ASN A 31 -11.27 5.18 6.26
CA ASN A 31 -10.78 5.96 5.11
C ASN A 31 -11.47 5.59 3.79
N GLY A 32 -12.63 4.93 3.83
CA GLY A 32 -13.47 4.66 2.67
C GLY A 32 -13.00 3.51 1.78
N ILE A 33 -12.05 2.70 2.25
CA ILE A 33 -11.61 1.48 1.56
C ILE A 33 -12.41 0.30 2.11
N ARG A 34 -13.18 -0.34 1.24
CA ARG A 34 -13.92 -1.56 1.57
C ARG A 34 -12.94 -2.69 1.88
N ILE A 35 -12.98 -3.23 3.09
CA ILE A 35 -12.18 -4.42 3.46
C ILE A 35 -13.01 -5.70 3.53
N GLN A 36 -14.33 -5.62 3.70
CA GLN A 36 -15.23 -6.79 3.76
C GLN A 36 -15.87 -7.09 2.40
N SER A 37 -16.08 -8.37 2.11
CA SER A 37 -16.78 -8.80 0.90
C SER A 37 -18.24 -8.34 0.92
N GLU A 38 -18.72 -7.86 -0.23
CA GLU A 38 -20.09 -7.39 -0.41
C GLU A 38 -21.12 -8.54 -0.28
N HIS A 39 -20.74 -9.75 -0.68
CA HIS A 39 -21.63 -10.91 -0.69
C HIS A 39 -21.54 -11.74 0.58
N LEU A 40 -20.39 -11.70 1.28
CA LEU A 40 -20.11 -12.48 2.48
C LEU A 40 -19.32 -11.64 3.47
N PRO A 41 -19.97 -10.82 4.33
CA PRO A 41 -19.30 -9.87 5.22
C PRO A 41 -18.32 -10.50 6.22
N SER A 42 -18.38 -11.82 6.43
CA SER A 42 -17.40 -12.55 7.24
C SER A 42 -16.06 -12.81 6.52
N LEU A 43 -15.96 -12.47 5.24
CA LEU A 43 -14.76 -12.59 4.40
C LEU A 43 -14.20 -11.22 4.03
N LEU A 44 -12.91 -11.17 3.68
CA LEU A 44 -12.30 -9.97 3.12
C LEU A 44 -12.73 -9.75 1.67
N ASP A 45 -12.75 -8.49 1.25
CA ASP A 45 -12.82 -8.12 -0.15
C ASP A 45 -11.56 -8.62 -0.88
N GLU A 46 -11.74 -9.32 -1.99
CA GLU A 46 -10.64 -9.94 -2.75
C GLU A 46 -9.65 -8.91 -3.30
N LYS A 47 -10.14 -7.72 -3.70
CA LYS A 47 -9.28 -6.64 -4.21
C LYS A 47 -8.45 -6.07 -3.08
N PHE A 48 -9.04 -5.83 -1.91
CA PHE A 48 -8.32 -5.43 -0.71
C PHE A 48 -7.26 -6.45 -0.31
N LEU A 49 -7.65 -7.73 -0.15
CA LEU A 49 -6.75 -8.80 0.26
C LEU A 49 -5.56 -8.94 -0.70
N PHE A 50 -5.80 -8.96 -2.01
CA PHE A 50 -4.77 -9.08 -3.03
C PHE A 50 -3.73 -7.95 -2.95
N HIS A 51 -4.16 -6.69 -2.84
CA HIS A 51 -3.23 -5.55 -2.80
C HIS A 51 -2.52 -5.41 -1.45
N LEU A 52 -3.18 -5.79 -0.35
CA LEU A 52 -2.56 -5.80 0.96
C LEU A 52 -1.48 -6.90 1.05
N GLN A 53 -1.74 -8.09 0.51
CA GLN A 53 -0.74 -9.16 0.39
C GLN A 53 0.43 -8.72 -0.50
N LEU A 54 0.16 -8.06 -1.63
CA LEU A 54 1.21 -7.51 -2.48
C LEU A 54 2.10 -6.51 -1.71
N ALA A 55 1.50 -5.64 -0.90
CA ALA A 55 2.24 -4.71 -0.06
C ALA A 55 3.08 -5.43 1.01
N LEU A 56 2.57 -6.53 1.57
CA LEU A 56 3.28 -7.36 2.54
C LEU A 56 4.46 -8.11 1.92
N GLU A 57 4.23 -8.81 0.81
CA GLU A 57 5.24 -9.60 0.09
C GLU A 57 6.39 -8.73 -0.42
N ASN A 58 6.09 -7.51 -0.85
CA ASN A 58 7.09 -6.53 -1.28
C ASN A 58 7.63 -5.68 -0.12
N SER A 59 7.38 -6.09 1.13
CA SER A 59 7.91 -5.43 2.34
C SER A 59 7.61 -3.93 2.40
N LEU A 60 6.49 -3.48 1.84
CA LEU A 60 6.04 -2.09 1.93
C LEU A 60 5.42 -1.79 3.28
N ILE A 61 4.85 -2.79 3.94
CA ILE A 61 4.22 -2.67 5.25
C ILE A 61 4.82 -3.65 6.24
N SER A 62 4.80 -3.29 7.52
CA SER A 62 5.20 -4.14 8.64
C SER A 62 4.41 -3.77 9.88
N ASN A 63 4.41 -4.64 10.90
CA ASN A 63 3.88 -4.27 12.21
C ASN A 63 4.87 -3.45 13.05
N GLN A 64 4.45 -2.99 14.22
CA GLN A 64 5.29 -2.26 15.18
C GLN A 64 6.57 -3.01 15.62
N LYS A 65 6.65 -4.33 15.40
CA LYS A 65 7.83 -5.15 15.67
C LYS A 65 8.70 -5.36 14.42
N LEU A 66 8.46 -4.60 13.37
CA LEU A 66 9.15 -4.66 12.06
C LEU A 66 9.01 -6.04 11.38
N ARG A 67 7.89 -6.74 11.60
CA ARG A 67 7.59 -8.03 10.95
C ARG A 67 6.57 -7.85 9.84
N SER A 68 6.78 -8.56 8.74
CA SER A 68 5.94 -8.57 7.54
C SER A 68 5.78 -9.98 6.96
N SER A 69 5.84 -11.01 7.81
CA SER A 69 5.94 -12.40 7.36
C SER A 69 4.66 -12.98 6.77
N ASP A 70 3.51 -12.54 7.28
CA ASP A 70 2.20 -13.12 6.97
C ASP A 70 1.06 -12.18 7.39
N LEU A 71 -0.17 -12.52 6.99
CA LEU A 71 -1.38 -11.78 7.36
C LEU A 71 -1.58 -11.66 8.88
N GLY A 72 -1.19 -12.67 9.66
CA GLY A 72 -1.27 -12.64 11.10
C GLY A 72 -0.36 -11.57 11.71
N SER A 73 0.80 -11.33 11.09
CA SER A 73 1.74 -10.28 11.50
C SER A 73 1.13 -8.89 11.41
N ILE A 74 0.16 -8.67 10.51
CA ILE A 74 -0.57 -7.41 10.34
C ILE A 74 -1.99 -7.43 10.94
N GLY A 75 -2.31 -8.44 11.74
CA GLY A 75 -3.57 -8.51 12.49
C GLY A 75 -4.76 -9.12 11.74
N ILE A 76 -4.51 -9.90 10.69
CA ILE A 76 -5.55 -10.63 9.96
C ILE A 76 -5.41 -12.12 10.27
N LYS A 77 -6.44 -12.71 10.88
CA LYS A 77 -6.53 -14.16 11.11
C LYS A 77 -7.65 -14.75 10.26
N MET A 78 -7.35 -15.80 9.51
CA MET A 78 -8.33 -16.51 8.68
C MET A 78 -8.59 -17.89 9.27
N GLY A 79 -9.87 -18.18 9.53
CA GLY A 79 -10.33 -19.51 9.92
C GLY A 79 -10.37 -20.48 8.74
N ALA A 80 -10.49 -21.78 9.02
CA ALA A 80 -10.58 -22.82 7.99
C ALA A 80 -11.82 -22.67 7.07
N ASN A 81 -12.85 -21.99 7.55
CA ASN A 81 -14.06 -21.64 6.80
C ASN A 81 -13.96 -20.29 6.06
N GLY A 82 -12.77 -19.68 6.02
CA GLY A 82 -12.52 -18.37 5.43
C GLY A 82 -12.88 -17.19 6.32
N HIS A 83 -13.54 -17.41 7.47
CA HIS A 83 -13.94 -16.30 8.36
C HIS A 83 -12.72 -15.50 8.82
N VAL A 84 -12.84 -14.18 8.73
CA VAL A 84 -11.76 -13.27 9.09
C VAL A 84 -12.00 -12.67 10.47
N VAL A 85 -10.96 -12.69 11.29
CA VAL A 85 -10.90 -11.96 12.56
C VAL A 85 -9.79 -10.93 12.44
N LEU A 86 -10.16 -9.65 12.59
CA LEU A 86 -9.22 -8.55 12.66
C LEU A 86 -8.82 -8.32 14.11
N THR A 87 -7.52 -8.16 14.36
CA THR A 87 -6.99 -7.70 15.64
C THR A 87 -6.53 -6.26 15.50
N GLY A 88 -6.55 -5.50 16.60
CA GLY A 88 -6.00 -4.13 16.65
C GLY A 88 -4.47 -4.09 16.60
N THR A 89 -3.85 -4.87 15.71
CA THR A 89 -2.40 -4.94 15.55
C THR A 89 -1.92 -3.65 14.88
N PRO A 90 -1.00 -2.90 15.50
CA PRO A 90 -0.44 -1.71 14.88
C PRO A 90 0.46 -2.07 13.69
N ILE A 91 0.18 -1.46 12.54
CA ILE A 91 0.88 -1.61 11.27
C ILE A 91 1.36 -0.25 10.75
N ARG A 92 2.45 -0.26 10.00
CA ARG A 92 3.12 0.93 9.45
C ARG A 92 3.70 0.64 8.07
N LEU A 93 3.96 1.70 7.31
CA LEU A 93 4.85 1.60 6.15
C LEU A 93 6.27 1.28 6.62
N THR A 94 7.01 0.48 5.85
CA THR A 94 8.47 0.41 5.97
C THR A 94 9.10 1.64 5.30
N GLN A 95 10.42 1.80 5.37
CA GLN A 95 11.09 2.86 4.60
C GLN A 95 10.81 2.71 3.09
N GLN A 96 10.92 1.49 2.56
CA GLN A 96 10.57 1.20 1.17
C GLN A 96 9.09 1.49 0.87
N GLY A 97 8.21 1.21 1.84
CA GLY A 97 6.80 1.59 1.78
C GLY A 97 6.60 3.09 1.66
N HIS A 98 7.30 3.89 2.47
CA HIS A 98 7.25 5.35 2.39
C HIS A 98 7.75 5.87 1.04
N ASP A 99 8.85 5.33 0.52
CA ASP A 99 9.39 5.72 -0.79
C ASP A 99 8.38 5.46 -1.90
N PHE A 100 7.74 4.29 -1.90
CA PHE A 100 6.74 3.95 -2.91
C PHE A 100 5.44 4.73 -2.76
N ALA A 101 4.94 4.85 -1.52
CA ALA A 101 3.74 5.63 -1.22
C ALA A 101 3.91 7.09 -1.65
N THR A 102 5.05 7.70 -1.34
CA THR A 102 5.37 9.08 -1.74
C THR A 102 5.44 9.24 -3.26
N ALA A 103 6.04 8.25 -3.95
CA ALA A 103 6.07 8.24 -5.41
C ALA A 103 4.67 8.14 -6.02
N LEU A 104 3.81 7.23 -5.52
CA LEU A 104 2.44 7.08 -6.02
C LEU A 104 1.51 8.25 -5.62
N ALA A 105 1.77 8.93 -4.50
CA ALA A 105 1.04 10.14 -4.12
C ALA A 105 1.30 11.31 -5.07
N ASN A 106 2.42 11.29 -5.80
CA ASN A 106 2.67 12.26 -6.87
C ASN A 106 1.82 11.92 -8.12
N LYS A 107 0.85 12.79 -8.44
CA LYS A 107 -0.08 12.60 -9.57
C LYS A 107 0.61 12.38 -10.92
N GLU A 108 1.72 13.05 -11.18
CA GLU A 108 2.47 12.89 -12.44
C GLU A 108 3.11 11.49 -12.51
N VAL A 109 3.74 11.06 -11.42
CA VAL A 109 4.35 9.72 -11.32
C VAL A 109 3.28 8.63 -11.46
N LEU A 110 2.20 8.71 -10.68
CA LEU A 110 1.12 7.72 -10.73
C LEU A 110 0.52 7.58 -12.12
N THR A 111 0.28 8.70 -12.81
CA THR A 111 -0.28 8.70 -14.17
C THR A 111 0.66 7.98 -15.13
N ARG A 112 1.94 8.33 -15.15
CA ARG A 112 2.94 7.69 -16.03
C ARG A 112 3.09 6.19 -15.76
N ILE A 113 3.21 5.79 -14.49
CA ILE A 113 3.38 4.36 -14.14
C ILE A 113 2.11 3.58 -14.50
N LYS A 114 0.91 4.13 -14.25
CA LYS A 114 -0.36 3.48 -14.61
C LYS A 114 -0.54 3.34 -16.13
N ASP A 115 -0.07 4.30 -16.91
CA ASP A 115 -0.29 4.27 -18.36
C ASP A 115 0.78 3.44 -19.08
N GLU A 116 2.03 3.51 -18.62
CA GLU A 116 3.19 2.90 -19.31
C GLU A 116 3.65 1.57 -18.69
N LEU A 117 3.46 1.36 -17.38
CA LEU A 117 4.02 0.21 -16.65
C LEU A 117 2.99 -0.69 -15.94
N LYS A 118 1.67 -0.50 -16.18
CA LYS A 118 0.59 -1.29 -15.51
C LYS A 118 0.69 -2.81 -15.63
N ASP A 119 1.30 -3.31 -16.70
CA ASP A 119 1.45 -4.74 -16.97
C ASP A 119 2.88 -5.24 -16.67
N ALA A 120 3.74 -4.38 -16.11
CA ALA A 120 5.11 -4.75 -15.76
C ALA A 120 5.17 -5.48 -14.40
N PRO A 121 6.23 -6.27 -14.14
CA PRO A 121 6.46 -6.86 -12.82
C PRO A 121 6.56 -5.77 -11.73
N PHE A 122 6.14 -6.08 -10.49
CA PHE A 122 6.14 -5.12 -9.38
C PHE A 122 7.49 -4.43 -9.19
N LYS A 123 8.60 -5.16 -9.29
CA LYS A 123 9.95 -4.56 -9.18
C LYS A 123 10.18 -3.46 -10.21
N VAL A 124 9.73 -3.64 -11.45
CA VAL A 124 9.87 -2.64 -12.52
C VAL A 124 8.99 -1.42 -12.24
N ILE A 125 7.77 -1.65 -11.74
CA ILE A 125 6.85 -0.59 -11.29
C ILE A 125 7.49 0.23 -10.16
N PHE A 126 8.02 -0.44 -9.13
CA PHE A 126 8.68 0.20 -8.00
C PHE A 126 9.89 1.01 -8.46
N ASP A 127 10.86 0.40 -9.15
CA ASP A 127 12.07 1.07 -9.63
C ASP A 127 11.74 2.25 -10.56
N GLY A 128 10.74 2.07 -11.44
CA GLY A 128 10.26 3.11 -12.34
C GLY A 128 9.68 4.31 -11.60
N SER A 129 8.87 4.06 -10.55
CA SER A 129 8.26 5.12 -9.75
C SER A 129 9.30 6.00 -9.04
N GLN A 130 10.36 5.37 -8.52
CA GLN A 130 11.45 6.07 -7.83
C GLN A 130 12.24 6.94 -8.80
N LYS A 131 12.60 6.41 -9.98
CA LYS A 131 13.30 7.17 -11.02
C LYS A 131 12.51 8.37 -11.52
N LEU A 132 11.19 8.21 -11.73
CA LEU A 132 10.34 9.33 -12.13
C LEU A 132 10.27 10.39 -11.03
N LEU A 133 10.09 10.00 -9.77
CA LEU A 133 10.06 10.94 -8.66
C LEU A 133 11.40 11.68 -8.51
N GLU A 134 12.53 10.96 -8.58
CA GLU A 134 13.87 11.55 -8.51
C GLU A 134 14.08 12.59 -9.60
N HIS A 135 13.69 12.29 -10.84
CA HIS A 135 13.78 13.25 -11.95
C HIS A 135 12.96 14.53 -11.68
N LEU A 136 11.77 14.40 -11.10
CA LEU A 136 10.95 15.55 -10.72
C LEU A 136 11.57 16.33 -9.55
N MET A 137 12.13 15.64 -8.55
CA MET A 137 12.76 16.29 -7.41
C MET A 137 14.06 17.00 -7.80
N LYS A 138 14.84 16.46 -8.73
CA LYS A 138 16.04 17.11 -9.25
C LYS A 138 15.73 18.47 -9.87
N LYS A 139 14.68 18.55 -10.70
CA LYS A 139 14.23 19.83 -11.27
C LYS A 139 13.85 20.85 -10.18
N LYS A 140 13.21 20.40 -9.09
CA LYS A 140 12.87 21.28 -7.97
C LYS A 140 14.11 21.72 -7.19
N LEU A 141 15.07 20.81 -7.00
CA LEU A 141 16.32 21.12 -6.31
C LEU A 141 17.16 22.13 -7.10
N ASP A 142 17.28 21.95 -8.42
CA ASP A 142 17.98 22.89 -9.29
C ASP A 142 17.37 24.30 -9.19
N ALA A 143 16.03 24.39 -9.08
CA ALA A 143 15.32 25.66 -8.89
C ALA A 143 15.46 26.27 -7.48
N LEU A 144 15.83 25.47 -6.46
CA LEU A 144 16.12 25.95 -5.11
C LEU A 144 17.57 26.43 -4.95
N LEU A 145 18.48 25.89 -5.76
CA LEU A 145 19.92 26.17 -5.72
C LEU A 145 20.36 27.29 -6.67
N GLY A 146 19.58 27.55 -7.73
CA GLY A 146 19.79 28.65 -8.67
C GLY A 146 19.13 29.95 -8.22
#